data_AF-A0A6V7MAU7-F1
#
_entry.id   AF-A0A6V7MAU7-F1
#
_cell.length_a   1.000
_cell.length_b   1.000
_cell.length_c   1.000
_cell.angle_alpha   90.00
_cell.angle_beta   90.00
_cell.angle_gamma   90.00
#
_symmetry.space_group_name_H-M   'P 1'
#
loop_
_entity.id
_entity.type
_entity.pdbx_description
1 polymer ?
#
loop_
_entity_poly.entity_id
_entity_poly.type
_entity_poly.pdbx_seq_one_letter_code
_entity_poly.pdbx_strand_id
1 'polypeptide(L)'
;VSELESKVRRILSKLRENKCSSNPCQNGGTCIRIYNGFQCICPRNWQGDSCQTDVNECAIYAGTDLGCQNGATCINTIGSYT
;
A
#
# COMPACT_ATOMS: atom_id res chain seq x y z
N VAL A 1 -32.69 8.78 -22.56
CA VAL A 1 -31.65 9.85 -22.62
C VAL A 1 -31.25 10.31 -21.21
N SER A 2 -32.19 10.68 -20.33
CA SER A 2 -31.95 11.14 -18.95
C SER A 2 -31.17 10.18 -18.02
N GLU A 3 -31.41 8.87 -18.13
CA GLU A 3 -30.78 7.89 -17.24
C GLU A 3 -29.31 7.63 -17.58
N LEU A 4 -28.96 7.61 -18.87
CA LEU A 4 -27.57 7.47 -19.31
C LEU A 4 -26.75 8.70 -18.88
N GLU A 5 -27.32 9.91 -19.01
CA GLU A 5 -26.66 11.13 -18.55
C GLU A 5 -26.46 11.17 -17.04
N SER A 6 -27.42 10.64 -16.27
CA SER A 6 -27.31 10.55 -14.81
C SER A 6 -26.20 9.59 -14.39
N LYS A 7 -26.05 8.46 -15.10
CA LYS A 7 -24.94 7.51 -14.90
C LYS A 7 -23.60 8.15 -15.29
N VAL A 8 -23.52 8.86 -16.41
CA VAL A 8 -22.31 9.59 -16.85
C VAL A 8 -21.92 10.67 -15.83
N ARG A 9 -22.86 11.46 -15.31
CA ARG A 9 -22.59 12.47 -14.27
C ARG A 9 -22.00 11.85 -12.99
N ARG A 10 -22.54 10.69 -12.58
CA ARG A 10 -22.05 9.95 -11.39
C ARG A 10 -20.69 9.28 -11.61
N ILE A 11 -20.36 8.93 -12.85
CA ILE A 11 -19.04 8.42 -13.27
C ILE A 11 -18.00 9.57 -13.22
N LEU A 12 -18.35 10.73 -13.77
CA LEU A 12 -17.49 11.91 -13.81
C LEU A 12 -17.23 12.54 -12.43
N SER A 13 -18.19 12.45 -11.50
CA SER A 13 -17.99 13.01 -10.15
C SER A 13 -16.86 12.31 -9.38
N LYS A 14 -16.70 11.00 -9.57
CA LYS A 14 -15.62 10.21 -8.94
C LYS A 14 -14.24 10.60 -9.46
N LEU A 15 -14.17 10.99 -10.73
CA LEU A 15 -12.97 11.56 -11.36
C LEU A 15 -12.65 12.99 -10.92
N ARG A 16 -13.44 13.64 -10.05
CA ARG A 16 -13.12 14.95 -9.46
C ARG A 16 -12.63 14.90 -8.00
N GLU A 17 -12.89 13.81 -7.28
CA GLU A 17 -12.46 13.66 -5.89
C GLU A 17 -11.04 13.08 -5.77
N ASN A 18 -10.09 13.85 -5.21
CA ASN A 18 -8.75 13.37 -4.91
C ASN A 18 -8.68 12.76 -3.49
N LYS A 19 -8.85 11.44 -3.40
CA LYS A 19 -8.76 10.70 -2.12
C LYS A 19 -7.35 10.72 -1.51
N CYS A 20 -6.31 11.07 -2.27
CA CYS A 20 -4.96 11.22 -1.72
C CYS A 20 -4.76 12.49 -0.90
N SER A 21 -5.63 13.49 -1.01
CA SER A 21 -5.50 14.74 -0.25
C SER A 21 -5.57 14.55 1.27
N SER A 22 -6.16 13.45 1.74
CA SER A 22 -6.22 13.09 3.16
C SER A 22 -4.97 12.36 3.66
N ASN A 23 -3.94 12.19 2.83
CA ASN A 23 -2.72 11.43 3.12
C ASN A 23 -3.00 10.04 3.73
N PRO A 24 -3.75 9.17 3.04
CA PRO A 24 -4.18 7.89 3.60
C PRO A 24 -3.06 6.85 3.74
N CYS A 25 -1.95 7.01 3.01
CA CYS A 25 -0.82 6.07 3.04
C CYS A 25 0.14 6.42 4.17
N GLN A 26 0.43 5.43 5.01
CA GLN A 26 1.34 5.54 6.15
C GLN A 26 2.75 5.12 5.78
N ASN A 27 3.69 5.35 6.70
CA ASN A 27 5.05 4.78 6.67
C ASN A 27 5.82 5.00 5.35
N GLY A 28 5.63 6.17 4.72
CA GLY A 28 6.30 6.51 3.46
C GLY A 28 5.64 5.94 2.20
N GLY A 29 4.44 5.38 2.31
CA GLY A 29 3.64 4.93 1.17
C GLY A 29 3.30 6.07 0.20
N THR A 30 3.42 5.78 -1.10
CA THR A 30 3.04 6.71 -2.16
C THR A 30 1.57 6.53 -2.51
N CYS A 31 0.78 7.60 -2.38
CA CYS A 31 -0.64 7.56 -2.73
C CYS A 31 -0.86 7.80 -4.22
N ILE A 32 -1.57 6.87 -4.86
CA ILE A 32 -2.02 6.99 -6.24
C ILE A 32 -3.53 7.10 -6.25
N ARG A 33 -4.03 8.15 -6.89
CA ARG A 33 -5.46 8.33 -7.10
C ARG A 33 -5.95 7.39 -8.20
N ILE A 34 -7.06 6.71 -7.96
CA ILE A 34 -7.72 5.84 -8.95
C ILE A 34 -9.18 6.27 -9.18
N TYR A 35 -9.84 5.67 -10.17
CA TYR A 35 -11.18 6.05 -10.62
C TYR A 35 -12.24 6.16 -9.51
N ASN A 36 -12.15 5.33 -8.47
CA ASN A 36 -13.10 5.32 -7.36
C ASN A 36 -12.40 5.15 -6.00
N GLY A 37 -11.29 5.85 -5.79
CA GLY A 37 -10.55 5.71 -4.55
C GLY A 37 -9.10 6.18 -4.62
N PHE A 38 -8.30 5.54 -3.79
CA PHE A 38 -6.85 5.62 -3.82
C PHE A 38 -6.27 4.21 -3.73
N GLN A 39 -5.00 4.09 -4.08
CA GLN A 39 -4.18 2.92 -3.82
C GLN A 39 -2.86 3.41 -3.23
N CYS A 40 -2.37 2.73 -2.19
CA CYS A 40 -1.04 2.99 -1.66
C CYS A 40 -0.03 2.04 -2.30
N ILE A 41 1.06 2.60 -2.83
CA ILE A 41 2.28 1.84 -3.11
C ILE A 41 3.12 1.87 -1.84
N CYS A 42 3.24 0.72 -1.19
CA CYS A 42 4.00 0.60 0.04
C CYS A 42 5.49 0.41 -0.23
N PRO A 43 6.36 0.96 0.65
CA PRO A 43 7.75 0.55 0.72
C PRO A 43 7.85 -0.95 1.04
N ARG A 44 8.98 -1.59 0.73
CA ARG A 44 9.15 -3.06 0.83
C ARG A 44 8.89 -3.64 2.24
N ASN A 45 9.06 -2.82 3.27
CA ASN A 45 8.95 -3.15 4.69
C ASN A 45 7.54 -2.89 5.26
N TRP A 46 6.60 -2.45 4.44
CA TRP A 46 5.22 -2.18 4.86
C TRP A 46 4.20 -2.80 3.90
N GLN A 47 3.06 -3.16 4.44
CA GLN A 47 1.96 -3.78 3.72
C GLN A 47 0.59 -3.32 4.26
N GLY A 48 -0.48 -3.79 3.60
CA GLY A 48 -1.85 -3.37 3.87
C GLY A 48 -2.28 -2.20 2.98
N ASP A 49 -3.59 -1.97 2.91
CA ASP A 49 -4.20 -0.98 2.00
C ASP A 49 -3.69 0.45 2.21
N SER A 50 -3.27 0.77 3.44
CA SER A 50 -2.68 2.06 3.81
C SER A 50 -1.22 1.96 4.26
N CYS A 51 -0.52 0.85 3.97
CA CYS A 51 0.86 0.61 4.41
C CYS A 51 1.05 0.69 5.94
N GLN A 52 0.01 0.36 6.69
CA GLN A 52 -0.04 0.47 8.14
C GLN A 52 0.56 -0.74 8.87
N THR A 53 0.74 -1.84 8.15
CA THR A 53 1.14 -3.12 8.74
C THR A 53 2.60 -3.39 8.39
N ASP A 54 3.39 -3.70 9.40
CA ASP A 54 4.77 -4.13 9.23
C ASP A 54 4.86 -5.44 8.44
N VAL A 55 5.87 -5.56 7.59
CA VAL A 55 6.18 -6.82 6.91
C VAL A 55 7.06 -7.66 7.84
N ASN A 56 6.76 -8.95 7.96
CA ASN A 56 7.68 -9.86 8.66
C ASN A 56 8.72 -10.38 7.68
N GLU A 57 9.87 -9.70 7.55
CA GLU A 57 10.89 -10.10 6.59
C GLU A 57 11.50 -11.47 6.92
N CYS A 58 11.57 -11.83 8.20
CA CYS A 58 12.04 -13.15 8.62
C CYS A 58 11.14 -14.27 8.09
N ALA A 59 9.83 -14.05 8.00
CA ALA A 59 8.92 -15.05 7.45
C ALA A 59 9.02 -15.17 5.91
N ILE A 60 9.35 -14.08 5.23
CA ILE A 60 9.41 -14.04 3.76
C ILE A 60 10.76 -14.56 3.24
N TYR A 61 11.86 -14.17 3.89
CA TYR A 61 13.21 -14.49 3.42
C TYR A 61 13.85 -15.68 4.12
N ALA A 62 13.15 -16.32 5.08
CA ALA A 62 13.63 -17.54 5.72
C ALA A 62 14.01 -18.61 4.69
N GLY A 63 15.26 -19.09 4.76
CA GLY A 63 15.77 -20.13 3.87
C GLY A 63 16.15 -19.63 2.47
N THR A 64 16.25 -18.32 2.26
CA THR A 64 16.71 -17.71 1.00
C THR A 64 18.04 -16.96 1.20
N ASP A 65 18.76 -16.73 0.11
CA ASP A 65 20.00 -15.95 0.11
C ASP A 65 19.79 -14.46 0.48
N LEU A 66 18.54 -14.00 0.50
CA LEU A 66 18.12 -12.64 0.89
C LEU A 66 17.86 -12.48 2.41
N GLY A 67 17.82 -13.61 3.15
CA GLY A 67 17.64 -13.63 4.60
C GLY A 67 18.96 -13.47 5.37
N CYS A 68 18.90 -13.56 6.70
CA CYS A 68 20.09 -13.52 7.55
C CYS A 68 21.01 -14.73 7.26
N GLN A 69 22.29 -14.48 6.95
CA GLN A 69 23.25 -15.49 6.48
C GLN A 69 24.16 -15.99 7.61
N ASN A 70 24.95 -17.05 7.34
CA ASN A 70 26.00 -17.56 8.24
C ASN A 70 25.50 -18.05 9.61
N GLY A 71 24.28 -18.62 9.66
CA GLY A 71 23.68 -19.09 10.91
C GLY A 71 23.18 -17.97 11.82
N ALA A 72 23.08 -16.74 11.30
CA ALA A 72 22.46 -15.64 12.02
C ALA A 72 20.97 -15.93 12.33
N THR A 73 20.53 -15.47 13.49
CA THR A 73 19.12 -15.50 13.87
C THR A 73 18.44 -14.26 13.32
N CYS A 74 17.34 -14.44 12.59
CA CYS A 74 16.53 -13.33 12.10
C CYS A 74 15.59 -12.82 13.18
N ILE A 75 15.54 -11.51 13.38
CA ILE A 75 14.65 -10.80 14.28
C ILE A 75 13.89 -9.73 13.49
N ASN A 76 12.56 -9.87 13.46
CA ASN A 76 11.69 -8.88 12.84
C ASN A 76 11.55 -7.63 13.73
N THR A 77 11.63 -6.45 13.13
CA THR A 77 11.48 -5.16 13.81
C THR A 77 10.56 -4.25 13.02
N ILE A 78 9.98 -3.22 13.65
CA ILE A 78 9.07 -2.32 12.94
C ILE A 78 9.82 -1.57 11.84
N GLY A 79 9.44 -1.82 10.59
CA GLY A 79 10.03 -1.25 9.39
C GLY A 79 11.38 -1.85 8.99
N SER A 80 11.83 -2.96 9.60
CA SER A 80 13.12 -3.59 9.26
C SER A 80 13.31 -4.99 9.86
N TYR A 81 14.47 -5.60 9.64
CA TYR A 81 14.87 -6.85 10.28
C TYR A 81 16.38 -6.86 10.55
N THR A 82 16.80 -7.67 11.52
CA THR A 82 18.23 -7.89 11.85
C THR A 82 18.56 -9.36 12.01
#